data_AF-A0A4Y2NPS1-F1
#
_entry.id   AF-A0A4Y2NPS1-F1
#
_cell.length_a   1.000
_cell.length_b   1.000
_cell.length_c   1.000
_cell.angle_alpha   90.00
_cell.angle_beta   90.00
_cell.angle_gamma   90.00
#
_symmetry.space_group_name_H-M   'P 1'
#
loop_
_entity.id
_entity.type
_entity.pdbx_description
1 polymer ?
#
loop_
_entity_poly.entity_id
_entity_poly.type
_entity_poly.pdbx_seq_one_letter_code
_entity_poly.pdbx_strand_id
1 'polypeptide(L)'
;MDNVPAHPDVETLKAENITCIFMPPNTTAILQPMDQGVIESMKQYRKQVLRKLLFEGVTMRLMLHIPFWKALTLKDYVYMINKAWESVPELAIKRSWQKLVPYLKNVDQSNDSGSVTVTELNRLLKQIQGCGNSEEDDVSS
;
A
#
# COMPACT_ATOMS: atom_id res chain seq x y z
N MET A 1 -7.23 0.19 -6.54
CA MET A 1 -7.56 -0.54 -5.29
C MET A 1 -7.31 -2.02 -5.52
N ASP A 2 -6.92 -2.78 -4.52
CA ASP A 2 -6.86 -4.25 -4.59
C ASP A 2 -8.27 -4.87 -4.52
N ASN A 3 -8.37 -6.16 -4.85
CA ASN A 3 -9.65 -6.86 -5.00
C ASN A 3 -10.12 -7.55 -3.71
N VAL A 4 -9.85 -6.97 -2.55
CA VAL A 4 -10.26 -7.56 -1.26
C VAL A 4 -11.80 -7.42 -1.10
N PRO A 5 -12.53 -8.47 -0.67
CA PRO A 5 -13.99 -8.44 -0.55
C PRO A 5 -14.56 -7.37 0.39
N ALA A 6 -13.73 -6.84 1.30
CA ALA A 6 -14.11 -5.76 2.20
C ALA A 6 -14.19 -4.38 1.52
N HIS A 7 -13.73 -4.25 0.28
CA HIS A 7 -13.83 -3.00 -0.46
C HIS A 7 -15.23 -2.81 -1.05
N PRO A 8 -15.84 -1.62 -0.90
CA PRO A 8 -17.09 -1.30 -1.57
C PRO A 8 -16.92 -1.32 -3.10
N ASP A 9 -18.03 -1.49 -3.82
CA ASP A 9 -18.03 -1.43 -5.28
C ASP A 9 -17.66 -0.03 -5.81
N VAL A 10 -17.31 0.05 -7.09
CA VAL A 10 -16.87 1.29 -7.74
C VAL A 10 -17.95 2.37 -7.73
N GLU A 11 -19.23 2.00 -7.84
CA GLU A 11 -20.33 2.97 -7.88
C GLU A 11 -20.51 3.63 -6.51
N THR A 12 -20.30 2.87 -5.43
CA THR A 12 -20.27 3.40 -4.05
C THR A 12 -19.05 4.31 -3.79
N LEU A 13 -17.93 4.07 -4.48
CA LEU A 13 -16.68 4.83 -4.31
C LEU A 13 -16.54 6.04 -5.25
N LYS A 14 -17.59 6.39 -5.98
CA LYS A 14 -17.56 7.48 -6.95
C LYS A 14 -17.86 8.82 -6.30
N ALA A 15 -17.03 9.82 -6.60
CA ALA A 15 -17.29 11.23 -6.30
C ALA A 15 -17.09 12.08 -7.55
N GLU A 16 -17.54 13.34 -7.56
CA GLU A 16 -17.56 14.21 -8.76
C GLU A 16 -16.23 14.23 -9.54
N ASN A 17 -15.10 14.20 -8.83
CA ASN A 17 -13.75 14.26 -9.44
C ASN A 17 -12.84 13.10 -9.02
N ILE A 18 -13.41 12.01 -8.47
CA ILE A 18 -12.63 10.86 -8.01
C ILE A 18 -13.21 9.60 -8.66
N THR A 19 -12.34 8.88 -9.36
CA THR A 19 -12.67 7.59 -9.96
C THR A 19 -11.88 6.49 -9.27
N CYS A 20 -12.58 5.46 -8.80
CA CYS A 20 -11.96 4.26 -8.27
C CYS A 20 -11.75 3.24 -9.39
N ILE A 21 -10.57 2.62 -9.40
CA ILE A 21 -10.23 1.56 -10.35
C ILE A 21 -9.63 0.41 -9.57
N PHE A 22 -10.18 -0.79 -9.77
CA PHE A 22 -9.62 -2.01 -9.22
C PHE A 22 -8.44 -2.49 -10.08
N MET A 23 -7.37 -2.90 -9.42
CA MET A 23 -6.24 -3.54 -10.09
C MET A 23 -6.68 -4.90 -10.64
N PRO A 24 -6.08 -5.40 -11.72
CA PRO A 24 -6.35 -6.76 -12.18
C PRO A 24 -6.07 -7.79 -11.08
N PRO A 25 -6.78 -8.94 -11.08
CA PRO A 25 -6.49 -10.04 -10.17
C PRO A 25 -4.99 -10.40 -10.15
N ASN A 26 -4.47 -10.80 -9.00
CA ASN A 26 -3.09 -11.25 -8.81
C ASN A 26 -1.98 -10.20 -9.12
N THR A 27 -2.33 -8.93 -9.33
CA THR A 27 -1.34 -7.87 -9.61
C THR A 27 -1.01 -6.96 -8.43
N THR A 28 -1.74 -7.07 -7.30
CA THR A 28 -1.58 -6.21 -6.12
C THR A 28 -0.12 -6.10 -5.68
N ALA A 29 0.56 -7.21 -5.45
CA ALA A 29 1.95 -7.18 -4.98
C ALA A 29 2.94 -6.50 -5.97
N ILE A 30 2.61 -6.48 -7.26
CA ILE A 30 3.47 -5.94 -8.32
C ILE A 30 3.16 -4.46 -8.57
N LEU A 31 1.88 -4.08 -8.48
CA LEU A 31 1.40 -2.76 -8.86
C LEU A 31 1.15 -1.83 -7.69
N GLN A 32 0.72 -2.38 -6.55
CA GLN A 32 0.30 -1.58 -5.42
C GLN A 32 1.50 -0.78 -4.88
N PRO A 33 1.42 0.57 -4.89
CA PRO A 33 2.53 1.41 -4.44
C PRO A 33 2.98 1.09 -3.00
N MET A 34 2.03 0.76 -2.12
CA MET A 34 2.36 0.40 -0.74
C MET A 34 3.32 -0.79 -0.65
N ASP A 35 3.18 -1.77 -1.55
CA ASP A 35 4.03 -2.96 -1.61
C ASP A 35 5.36 -2.72 -2.35
N GLN A 36 5.51 -1.60 -3.07
CA GLN A 36 6.73 -1.20 -3.76
C GLN A 36 7.74 -0.46 -2.85
N GLY A 37 7.86 -0.89 -1.60
CA GLY A 37 8.87 -0.41 -0.65
C GLY A 37 8.41 0.65 0.36
N VAL A 38 7.17 1.16 0.25
CA VAL A 38 6.62 2.10 1.26
C VAL A 38 6.38 1.37 2.58
N ILE A 39 5.74 0.19 2.55
CA ILE A 39 5.53 -0.64 3.75
C ILE A 39 6.88 -1.04 4.38
N GLU A 40 7.87 -1.37 3.55
CA GLU A 40 9.21 -1.70 4.05
C GLU A 40 9.87 -0.50 4.75
N SER A 41 9.77 0.69 4.16
CA SER A 41 10.25 1.94 4.77
C SER A 41 9.53 2.22 6.10
N MET A 42 8.23 1.95 6.17
CA MET A 42 7.44 2.08 7.39
C MET A 42 7.85 1.09 8.49
N LYS A 43 8.27 -0.14 8.14
CA LYS A 43 8.74 -1.16 9.10
C LYS A 43 9.97 -0.71 9.91
N GLN A 44 10.58 0.44 9.60
CA GLN A 44 11.57 1.11 10.45
C GLN A 44 11.03 1.47 11.85
N TYR A 45 9.70 1.51 12.06
CA TYR A 45 9.11 1.66 13.40
C TYR A 45 9.65 0.59 14.39
N ARG A 46 10.00 -0.60 13.89
CA ARG A 46 10.61 -1.69 14.70
C ARG A 46 11.95 -1.28 15.31
N LYS A 47 12.74 -0.44 14.61
CA LYS A 47 13.96 0.14 15.18
C LYS A 47 13.65 1.08 16.33
N GLN A 48 12.51 1.78 16.31
CA GLN A 48 12.09 2.62 17.42
C GLN A 48 11.67 1.79 18.63
N VAL A 49 10.97 0.67 18.41
CA VAL A 49 10.67 -0.31 19.47
C VAL A 49 11.96 -0.82 20.11
N LEU A 50 12.94 -1.23 19.29
CA LEU A 50 14.24 -1.69 19.78
C LEU A 50 15.00 -0.62 20.55
N ARG A 51 15.00 0.63 20.07
CA ARG A 51 15.61 1.75 20.80
C ARG A 51 14.93 1.95 22.14
N LYS A 52 13.59 2.00 22.18
CA LYS A 52 12.83 2.17 23.43
C LYS A 52 13.15 1.03 24.41
N LEU A 53 13.16 -0.21 23.94
CA LEU A 53 13.56 -1.38 24.73
C LEU A 53 14.98 -1.25 25.29
N LEU A 54 15.94 -0.79 24.48
CA LEU A 54 17.33 -0.64 24.91
C LEU A 54 17.50 0.50 25.91
N PHE A 55 16.89 1.67 25.68
CA PHE A 55 17.03 2.85 26.54
C PHE A 55 16.23 2.74 27.84
N GLU A 56 15.07 2.09 27.84
CA GLU A 56 14.29 1.80 29.06
C GLU A 56 14.81 0.54 29.78
N GLY A 57 15.52 -0.34 29.06
CA GLY A 57 16.06 -1.61 29.57
C GLY A 57 17.49 -1.55 30.11
N VAL A 58 18.18 -0.39 30.05
CA VAL A 58 19.53 -0.23 30.62
C VAL A 58 19.53 -0.48 32.15
N THR A 59 18.38 -0.44 32.82
CA THR A 59 18.30 -0.57 34.28
C THR A 59 18.40 -1.99 34.83
N MET A 60 18.17 -3.08 34.07
CA MET A 60 18.57 -4.43 34.51
C MET A 60 18.45 -5.51 33.44
N ARG A 61 19.57 -6.17 33.21
CA ARG A 61 19.81 -7.32 32.30
C ARG A 61 18.72 -8.39 32.42
N LEU A 62 18.16 -8.78 31.27
CA LEU A 62 17.46 -10.06 31.00
C LEU A 62 16.08 -10.33 31.62
N MET A 63 15.60 -9.56 32.61
CA MET A 63 14.31 -9.86 33.28
C MET A 63 13.11 -8.99 32.82
N LEU A 64 13.33 -8.06 31.88
CA LEU A 64 12.38 -6.99 31.53
C LEU A 64 11.53 -7.18 30.26
N HIS A 65 11.66 -8.29 29.52
CA HIS A 65 10.93 -8.45 28.26
C HIS A 65 9.40 -8.39 28.46
N ILE A 66 8.86 -9.15 29.40
CA ILE A 66 7.42 -9.16 29.69
C ILE A 66 6.94 -7.78 30.22
N PRO A 67 7.60 -7.16 31.22
CA PRO A 67 7.23 -5.81 31.67
C PRO A 67 7.25 -4.75 30.56
N PHE A 68 8.26 -4.76 29.69
CA PHE A 68 8.36 -3.82 28.58
C PHE A 68 7.18 -3.92 27.62
N TRP A 69 6.87 -5.13 27.14
CA TRP A 69 5.74 -5.32 26.21
C TRP A 69 4.41 -4.99 26.86
N LYS A 70 4.27 -5.18 28.17
CA LYS A 70 3.08 -4.76 28.93
C LYS A 70 3.00 -3.23 29.13
N ALA A 71 4.13 -2.54 29.15
CA ALA A 71 4.19 -1.09 29.30
C ALA A 71 3.97 -0.34 27.98
N LEU A 72 4.16 -1.00 26.83
CA LEU A 72 3.88 -0.40 25.52
C LEU A 72 2.38 -0.20 25.31
N THR A 73 2.00 1.05 25.12
CA THR A 73 0.61 1.44 24.87
C THR A 73 0.33 1.59 23.38
N LEU A 74 -0.95 1.59 22.99
CA LEU A 74 -1.35 1.92 21.61
C LEU A 74 -0.85 3.32 21.19
N LYS A 75 -0.86 4.28 22.12
CA LYS A 75 -0.33 5.64 21.91
C LYS A 75 1.14 5.59 21.50
N ASP A 76 1.96 4.76 22.15
CA ASP A 76 3.37 4.60 21.78
C ASP A 76 3.54 4.08 20.35
N TYR A 77 2.75 3.07 19.95
CA TYR A 77 2.78 2.55 18.60
C TYR A 77 2.40 3.60 17.56
N VAL A 78 1.35 4.39 17.82
CA VAL A 78 0.95 5.48 16.91
C VAL A 78 2.08 6.49 16.72
N TYR A 79 2.77 6.91 17.79
CA TYR A 79 3.93 7.79 17.66
C TYR A 79 5.10 7.16 16.90
N MET A 80 5.36 5.86 17.11
CA MET A 80 6.43 5.16 16.39
C MET A 80 6.12 5.03 14.90
N ILE A 81 4.86 4.77 14.55
CA ILE A 81 4.38 4.73 13.16
C ILE A 81 4.47 6.13 12.54
N ASN A 82 4.04 7.18 13.23
CA ASN A 82 4.17 8.56 12.75
C ASN A 82 5.64 8.91 12.47
N LYS A 83 6.54 8.62 13.42
CA LYS A 83 7.97 8.87 13.25
C LYS A 83 8.59 8.04 12.12
N ALA A 84 8.11 6.83 11.90
CA ALA A 84 8.53 6.02 10.76
C ALA A 84 8.05 6.64 9.44
N TRP A 85 6.81 7.15 9.39
CA TRP A 85 6.26 7.84 8.22
C TRP A 85 7.05 9.11 7.88
N GLU A 86 7.36 9.94 8.87
CA GLU A 86 8.22 11.12 8.71
C GLU A 86 9.62 10.77 8.20
N SER A 87 10.07 9.54 8.41
CA SER A 87 11.37 9.06 7.94
C SER A 87 11.31 8.45 6.53
N VAL A 88 10.12 8.30 5.92
CA VAL A 88 9.98 7.78 4.56
C VAL A 88 10.46 8.85 3.57
N PRO A 89 11.49 8.58 2.76
CA PRO A 89 11.97 9.56 1.79
C PRO A 89 10.92 9.81 0.70
N GLU A 90 10.80 11.05 0.24
CA GLU A 90 9.95 11.40 -0.92
C GLU A 90 10.31 10.55 -2.14
N LEU A 91 11.59 10.26 -2.34
CA LEU A 91 12.07 9.39 -3.42
C LEU A 91 11.53 7.96 -3.30
N ALA A 92 11.33 7.43 -2.10
CA ALA A 92 10.73 6.11 -1.90
C ALA A 92 9.27 6.10 -2.36
N ILE A 93 8.52 7.16 -2.05
CA ILE A 93 7.16 7.36 -2.56
C ILE A 93 7.20 7.48 -4.09
N LYS A 94 8.04 8.33 -4.68
CA LYS A 94 8.13 8.45 -6.15
C LYS A 94 8.47 7.11 -6.82
N ARG A 95 9.42 6.35 -6.25
CA ARG A 95 9.82 5.03 -6.74
C ARG A 95 8.69 4.01 -6.67
N SER A 96 7.85 4.08 -5.63
CA SER A 96 6.77 3.12 -5.45
C SER A 96 5.73 3.17 -6.57
N TRP A 97 5.61 4.32 -7.24
CA TRP A 97 4.71 4.48 -8.38
C TRP A 97 5.36 4.15 -9.73
N GLN A 98 6.66 3.91 -9.82
CA GLN A 98 7.38 3.78 -11.10
C GLN A 98 6.81 2.66 -12.00
N LYS A 99 6.33 1.57 -11.40
CA LYS A 99 5.69 0.47 -12.15
C LYS A 99 4.32 0.86 -12.71
N LEU A 100 3.62 1.82 -12.10
CA LEU A 100 2.32 2.32 -12.56
C LEU A 100 2.45 3.50 -13.54
N VAL A 101 3.52 4.29 -13.46
CA VAL A 101 3.73 5.49 -14.29
C VAL A 101 3.54 5.27 -15.80
N PRO A 102 4.05 4.19 -16.43
CA PRO A 102 3.83 3.95 -17.86
C PRO A 102 2.35 3.89 -18.23
N TYR A 103 1.53 3.27 -17.36
CA TYR A 103 0.10 3.13 -17.58
C TYR A 103 -0.65 4.44 -17.40
N LEU A 104 -0.23 5.27 -16.44
CA LEU A 104 -0.81 6.60 -16.20
C LEU A 104 -0.47 7.59 -17.33
N LYS A 105 0.74 7.54 -17.90
CA LYS A 105 1.13 8.46 -18.99
C LYS A 105 0.41 8.18 -20.32
N ASN A 106 0.07 6.92 -20.58
CA ASN A 106 -0.71 6.54 -21.76
C ASN A 106 -2.16 7.08 -21.69
N VAL A 107 -2.66 7.31 -20.48
CA VAL A 107 -3.95 7.98 -20.23
C VAL A 107 -3.87 9.47 -20.56
N ASP A 108 -2.77 10.16 -20.23
CA ASP A 108 -2.68 11.59 -20.49
C ASP A 108 -2.47 11.94 -21.98
N GLN A 109 -1.81 11.08 -22.75
CA GLN A 109 -1.51 11.33 -24.17
C GLN A 109 -2.66 11.03 -25.12
N SER A 110 -3.73 10.39 -24.66
CA SER A 110 -4.85 9.95 -25.51
C SER A 110 -6.03 10.94 -25.56
N ASN A 111 -5.92 12.14 -24.98
CA ASN A 111 -6.98 13.15 -25.03
C ASN A 111 -6.57 14.41 -25.82
N ASP A 112 -6.86 14.41 -27.12
CA ASP A 112 -7.80 15.41 -27.64
C ASP A 112 -9.20 14.77 -27.49
N SER A 113 -10.16 15.49 -26.92
CA SER A 113 -11.45 14.99 -26.37
C SER A 113 -11.35 14.24 -25.03
N GLY A 114 -11.85 14.89 -23.98
CA GLY A 114 -11.88 14.37 -22.61
C GLY A 114 -12.59 13.01 -22.45
N SER A 115 -12.15 12.30 -21.40
CA SER A 115 -12.56 10.95 -21.00
C SER A 115 -11.77 9.83 -21.70
N VAL A 116 -10.51 9.65 -21.29
CA VAL A 116 -9.95 8.30 -21.26
C VAL A 116 -10.83 7.48 -20.33
N THR A 117 -11.53 6.52 -20.90
CA THR A 117 -12.38 5.63 -20.12
C THR A 117 -11.48 4.77 -19.23
N VAL A 118 -11.89 4.61 -17.96
CA VAL A 118 -11.34 3.64 -17.00
C VAL A 118 -11.03 2.28 -17.65
N THR A 119 -11.83 1.92 -18.65
CA THR A 119 -11.69 0.77 -19.53
C THR A 119 -10.31 0.64 -20.19
N GLU A 120 -9.72 1.73 -20.68
CA GLU A 120 -8.42 1.67 -21.38
C GLU A 120 -7.25 1.47 -20.41
N LEU A 121 -7.29 2.15 -19.25
CA LEU A 121 -6.32 1.89 -18.18
C LEU A 121 -6.45 0.43 -17.69
N ASN A 122 -7.68 -0.06 -17.48
CA ASN A 122 -7.93 -1.45 -17.12
C ASN A 122 -7.39 -2.43 -18.18
N ARG A 123 -7.56 -2.13 -19.46
CA ARG A 123 -7.03 -2.95 -20.56
C ARG A 123 -5.50 -3.03 -20.49
N LEU A 124 -4.83 -1.90 -20.31
CA LEU A 124 -3.37 -1.86 -20.20
C LEU A 124 -2.86 -2.60 -18.95
N LEU A 125 -3.56 -2.46 -17.82
CA LEU A 125 -3.21 -3.15 -16.59
C LEU A 125 -3.36 -4.68 -16.72
N LYS A 126 -4.38 -5.17 -17.43
CA LYS A 126 -4.56 -6.62 -17.69
C LYS A 126 -3.42 -7.24 -18.51
N GLN A 127 -2.63 -6.45 -19.23
CA GLN A 127 -1.49 -6.94 -20.04
C GLN A 127 -0.24 -7.24 -19.20
N ILE A 128 -0.27 -7.00 -17.88
CA ILE A 128 0.87 -7.24 -17.00
C ILE A 128 1.11 -8.75 -16.82
N GLN A 129 2.33 -9.18 -17.11
CA GLN A 129 2.77 -10.56 -16.91
C GLN A 129 2.65 -10.94 -15.43
N GLY A 130 1.80 -11.92 -15.13
CA GLY A 130 1.34 -12.26 -13.77
C GLY A 130 -0.19 -12.24 -13.62
N CYS A 131 -0.91 -11.62 -14.56
CA CYS A 131 -2.35 -11.74 -14.74
C CYS A 131 -2.68 -13.09 -15.42
N GLY A 132 -2.41 -14.22 -14.74
CA GLY A 132 -2.88 -15.52 -15.22
C GLY A 132 -4.40 -15.51 -15.31
N ASN A 133 -4.93 -15.89 -16.48
CA ASN A 133 -6.36 -15.97 -16.80
C ASN A 133 -7.16 -16.47 -15.59
N SER A 134 -7.86 -15.57 -14.93
CA SER A 134 -8.92 -15.94 -14.00
C SER A 134 -10.15 -16.11 -14.86
N GLU A 135 -10.38 -17.34 -15.32
CA GLU A 135 -11.67 -17.72 -15.89
C GLU A 135 -12.76 -17.46 -14.83
N GLU A 136 -13.90 -16.96 -15.29
CA GLU A 136 -15.03 -16.42 -14.51
C GLU A 136 -15.82 -17.48 -13.72
N ASP A 137 -15.24 -18.65 -13.46
CA ASP A 137 -15.93 -19.75 -12.78
C ASP A 137 -15.45 -19.86 -11.33
N ASP A 138 -15.97 -19.00 -10.46
CA ASP A 138 -16.22 -19.34 -9.05
C ASP A 138 -17.04 -18.22 -8.36
N VAL A 139 -18.28 -18.06 -8.80
CA VAL A 139 -19.35 -17.53 -7.92
C VAL A 139 -20.34 -18.65 -7.68
N SER A 140 -20.02 -19.52 -6.73
CA SER A 140 -20.99 -20.32 -5.98
C SER A 140 -20.35 -20.80 -4.69
N SER A 141 -20.59 -20.05 -3.60
CA SER A 141 -20.90 -20.56 -2.25
C SER A 141 -21.35 -19.41 -1.36
#